data_AF-A0A926B0K5-F1
#
_entry.id   AF-A0A926B0K5-F1
#
_cell.length_a   1.000
_cell.length_b   1.000
_cell.length_c   1.000
_cell.angle_alpha   90.00
_cell.angle_beta   90.00
_cell.angle_gamma   90.00
#
_symmetry.space_group_name_H-M   'P 1'
#
loop_
_entity.id
_entity.type
_entity.pdbx_description
1 polymer ?
#
loop_
_entity_poly.entity_id
_entity_poly.type
_entity_poly.pdbx_seq_one_letter_code
_entity_poly.pdbx_strand_id
1 'polypeptide(L)'
;MLHRYSLLITFVIFASTSVFSQQIWEWQSPKPQGNSLIGVEWIDANICVAVGLSGMVVRTTDAGSTWAIQKSNTTIELRDVTFTSNLVGYAVGLGGKIIGTMDGGITWSQRASGVTRSLLGIDFSDASTGTIVGVGGTILRTTDGGTTWTPQTNGTAENLSDVSMLDNNIGTAVALSGAIFRTTNGGVSWAIQNSGTPAGLNCVHQIDASTVIAGGVAGTILRTTDGGQTWPIMPSGIPNNIQDLDFSDALHGTAVSIGSIILYTSDGGMTWAKQDIGFNENLWGVSMLDANTCIAVGVGGRMFGTTNGGNSWALQSKGVWNTLWAISCPDNTTCTAVGSYGIIFRTTDGGITWVSQISPTEVNLWGVSFTDVNNGIAVGDGGTVLRTTNGGGLWSRINSPTTNTLYAVSFSDASTGTAVGGSYTQESILRTTDGGLTWAEQSSGTLETPYGVYFFDSNLGFIVAVGGKIKRTTDGGTTWTNGSAPTTTYLDDVFFSDANTGTAVGEGGAIIRTTDGGISWVAQSSGTSKTLESVVFTDASNGTAVGANGTIIHTTDGGATWVNQVSNTTNFLHAISHGSTTVATAVGDYGSVLRTSNGTSTSVRELHDLSIDQKSPILSLAYPNPTNSS
;
A
#
# COMPACT_ATOMS: atom_id res chain seq x y z
N MET A 1 -11.51 50.70 63.01
CA MET A 1 -11.57 50.46 61.55
C MET A 1 -10.20 49.99 61.08
N LEU A 2 -10.02 48.68 60.90
CA LEU A 2 -8.83 48.08 60.30
C LEU A 2 -9.30 46.81 59.56
N HIS A 3 -9.35 46.88 58.24
CA HIS A 3 -9.60 45.72 57.37
C HIS A 3 -8.26 45.04 57.07
N ARG A 4 -8.15 43.74 57.37
CA ARG A 4 -7.07 42.88 56.88
C ARG A 4 -7.52 42.29 55.54
N TYR A 5 -6.81 42.59 54.46
CA TYR A 5 -6.94 41.90 53.18
C TYR A 5 -6.07 40.64 53.21
N SER A 6 -6.67 39.47 52.97
CA SER A 6 -5.97 38.22 52.72
C SER A 6 -5.83 38.07 51.20
N LEU A 7 -4.60 38.11 50.69
CA LEU A 7 -4.28 37.91 49.28
C LEU A 7 -4.11 36.40 49.05
N LEU A 8 -5.02 35.77 48.30
CA LEU A 8 -4.92 34.38 47.87
C LEU A 8 -4.21 34.36 46.49
N ILE A 9 -2.98 33.88 46.43
CA ILE A 9 -2.24 33.70 45.16
C ILE A 9 -2.53 32.28 44.68
N THR A 10 -3.35 32.15 43.63
CA THR A 10 -3.59 30.88 42.94
C THR A 10 -2.50 30.68 41.90
N PHE A 11 -1.60 29.71 42.11
CA PHE A 11 -0.66 29.25 41.10
C PHE A 11 -1.41 28.42 40.05
N VAL A 12 -1.63 28.98 38.87
CA VAL A 12 -2.07 28.22 37.70
C VAL A 12 -0.83 27.64 37.04
N ILE A 13 -0.60 26.33 37.22
CA ILE A 13 0.42 25.59 36.48
C ILE A 13 -0.11 25.42 35.05
N PHE A 14 0.41 26.21 34.11
CA PHE A 14 0.26 25.93 32.69
C PHE A 14 1.15 24.72 32.36
N ALA A 15 0.53 23.54 32.28
CA ALA A 15 1.13 22.43 31.56
C ALA A 15 1.12 22.80 30.07
N SER A 16 2.24 23.31 29.56
CA SER A 16 2.45 23.49 28.13
C SER A 16 2.53 22.11 27.50
N THR A 17 1.42 21.60 26.96
CA THR A 17 1.48 20.52 25.99
C THR A 17 2.15 21.10 24.74
N SER A 18 3.41 20.75 24.51
CA SER A 18 4.09 21.01 23.24
C SER A 18 3.32 20.28 22.14
N VAL A 19 2.56 21.03 21.35
CA VAL A 19 1.98 20.52 20.10
C VAL A 19 3.13 20.52 19.10
N PHE A 20 3.84 19.39 18.99
CA PHE A 20 4.88 19.24 17.99
C PHE A 20 4.25 19.14 16.60
N SER A 21 4.87 19.81 15.61
CA SER A 21 4.55 19.63 14.20
C SER A 21 4.77 18.16 13.85
N GLN A 22 3.70 17.42 13.60
CA GLN A 22 3.78 16.01 13.23
C GLN A 22 4.49 15.88 11.87
N GLN A 23 5.49 15.01 11.77
CA GLN A 23 6.07 14.65 10.47
C GLN A 23 4.98 14.00 9.63
N ILE A 24 4.77 14.51 8.42
CA ILE A 24 3.78 13.98 7.48
C ILE A 24 4.52 13.04 6.52
N TRP A 25 4.03 11.82 6.39
CA TRP A 25 4.52 10.86 5.41
C TRP A 25 3.80 11.04 4.09
N GLU A 26 4.57 11.27 3.04
CA GLU A 26 4.09 11.45 1.67
C GLU A 26 4.50 10.26 0.80
N TRP A 27 3.54 9.77 0.02
CA TRP A 27 3.76 8.67 -0.91
C TRP A 27 4.61 9.11 -2.11
N GLN A 28 5.66 8.36 -2.43
CA GLN A 28 6.56 8.68 -3.55
C GLN A 28 6.47 7.67 -4.70
N SER A 29 6.27 6.38 -4.40
CA SER A 29 6.21 5.32 -5.42
C SER A 29 5.48 4.07 -4.90
N PRO A 30 4.78 3.33 -5.78
CA PRO A 30 4.36 3.71 -7.14
C PRO A 30 3.36 4.89 -7.14
N LYS A 31 3.30 5.69 -8.20
CA LYS A 31 2.34 6.80 -8.35
C LYS A 31 1.03 6.32 -9.00
N PRO A 32 -0.13 6.84 -8.55
CA PRO A 32 -0.27 7.83 -7.47
C PRO A 32 -0.05 7.24 -6.07
N GLN A 33 -0.27 5.94 -5.90
CA GLN A 33 -0.21 5.22 -4.63
C GLN A 33 -0.01 3.71 -4.88
N GLY A 34 0.30 2.92 -3.84
CA GLY A 34 0.55 1.47 -3.95
C GLY A 34 -0.20 0.58 -2.97
N ASN A 35 -1.25 1.06 -2.31
CA ASN A 35 -2.24 0.22 -1.64
C ASN A 35 -3.12 -0.49 -2.68
N SER A 36 -3.46 -1.75 -2.40
CA SER A 36 -4.40 -2.49 -3.25
C SER A 36 -5.75 -1.77 -3.37
N LEU A 37 -6.21 -1.64 -4.61
CA LEU A 37 -7.53 -1.11 -4.96
C LEU A 37 -8.48 -2.29 -5.16
N ILE A 38 -9.71 -2.12 -4.69
CA ILE A 38 -10.71 -3.20 -4.58
C ILE A 38 -11.92 -2.90 -5.47
N GLY A 39 -12.62 -1.79 -5.22
CA GLY A 39 -13.77 -1.35 -6.02
C GLY A 39 -13.38 -0.23 -6.98
N VAL A 40 -14.03 -0.18 -8.13
CA VAL A 40 -13.83 0.86 -9.15
C VAL A 40 -15.15 1.14 -9.86
N GLU A 41 -15.42 2.40 -10.17
CA GLU A 41 -16.65 2.77 -10.87
C GLU A 41 -16.42 3.96 -11.80
N TRP A 42 -16.91 3.84 -13.03
CA TRP A 42 -17.01 4.95 -13.97
C TRP A 42 -18.17 5.87 -13.59
N ILE A 43 -17.90 7.18 -13.60
CA ILE A 43 -18.92 8.22 -13.40
C ILE A 43 -19.41 8.73 -14.76
N ASP A 44 -18.47 8.96 -15.67
CA ASP A 44 -18.71 9.35 -17.06
C ASP A 44 -17.48 9.01 -17.92
N ALA A 45 -17.46 9.44 -19.18
CA ALA A 45 -16.38 9.11 -20.11
C ALA A 45 -14.97 9.60 -19.71
N ASN A 46 -14.86 10.50 -18.74
CA ASN A 46 -13.59 11.05 -18.28
C ASN A 46 -13.30 10.74 -16.82
N ILE A 47 -14.33 10.58 -16.00
CA ILE A 47 -14.20 10.48 -14.56
C ILE A 47 -14.44 9.04 -14.11
N CYS A 48 -13.44 8.49 -13.42
CA CYS A 48 -13.52 7.19 -12.74
C CYS A 48 -12.96 7.32 -11.33
N VAL A 49 -13.50 6.55 -10.40
CA VAL A 49 -13.07 6.51 -9.00
C VAL A 49 -12.77 5.06 -8.63
N ALA A 50 -11.65 4.84 -7.96
CA ALA A 50 -11.33 3.55 -7.35
C ALA A 50 -11.06 3.70 -5.86
N VAL A 51 -11.44 2.69 -5.09
CA VAL A 51 -11.34 2.65 -3.63
C VAL A 51 -10.63 1.39 -3.15
N GLY A 52 -10.03 1.39 -1.96
CA GLY A 52 -9.34 0.19 -1.48
C GLY A 52 -8.82 0.22 -0.05
N LEU A 53 -7.69 -0.47 0.15
CA LEU A 53 -7.05 -0.61 1.46
C LEU A 53 -6.65 0.75 2.04
N SER A 54 -6.55 0.81 3.37
CA SER A 54 -6.22 2.06 4.10
C SER A 54 -7.17 3.23 3.85
N GLY A 55 -8.41 2.94 3.44
CA GLY A 55 -9.38 3.96 3.05
C GLY A 55 -8.97 4.78 1.83
N MET A 56 -8.12 4.20 0.97
CA MET A 56 -7.63 4.84 -0.24
C MET A 56 -8.79 5.16 -1.18
N VAL A 57 -8.76 6.37 -1.74
CA VAL A 57 -9.63 6.78 -2.84
C VAL A 57 -8.73 7.46 -3.87
N VAL A 58 -8.80 7.00 -5.12
CA VAL A 58 -8.14 7.65 -6.26
C VAL A 58 -9.18 8.00 -7.31
N ARG A 59 -8.96 9.12 -8.00
CA ARG A 59 -9.87 9.65 -9.00
C ARG A 59 -9.10 10.12 -10.22
N THR A 60 -9.62 9.81 -11.40
CA THR A 60 -9.17 10.36 -12.68
C THR A 60 -10.21 11.34 -13.24
N THR A 61 -9.77 12.27 -14.08
CA THR A 61 -10.63 13.17 -14.87
C THR A 61 -10.24 13.17 -16.35
N ASP A 62 -9.39 12.23 -16.76
CA ASP A 62 -8.81 12.13 -18.09
C ASP A 62 -8.80 10.67 -18.58
N ALA A 63 -9.87 9.94 -18.23
CA ALA A 63 -10.11 8.54 -18.60
C ALA A 63 -8.99 7.58 -18.16
N GLY A 64 -8.38 7.87 -17.02
CA GLY A 64 -7.33 7.07 -16.40
C GLY A 64 -5.92 7.35 -16.93
N SER A 65 -5.73 8.41 -17.71
CA SER A 65 -4.38 8.84 -18.14
C SER A 65 -3.54 9.31 -16.94
N THR A 66 -4.19 9.97 -15.99
CA THR A 66 -3.64 10.35 -14.68
C THR A 66 -4.66 10.11 -13.57
N TRP A 67 -4.15 9.91 -12.36
CA TRP A 67 -4.96 9.61 -11.18
C TRP A 67 -4.46 10.44 -9.99
N ALA A 68 -5.39 10.97 -9.20
CA ALA A 68 -5.11 11.77 -8.01
C ALA A 68 -5.74 11.13 -6.77
N ILE A 69 -4.97 11.06 -5.67
CA ILE A 69 -5.47 10.63 -4.36
C ILE A 69 -6.49 11.65 -3.84
N GLN A 70 -7.64 11.17 -3.38
CA GLN A 70 -8.68 11.96 -2.74
C GLN A 70 -8.74 11.65 -1.25
N LYS A 71 -8.94 12.68 -0.42
CA LYS A 71 -8.98 12.50 1.03
C LYS A 71 -10.31 11.89 1.45
N SER A 72 -10.26 10.65 1.94
CA SER A 72 -11.44 9.91 2.40
C SER A 72 -11.86 10.19 3.85
N ASN A 73 -10.94 10.74 4.66
CA ASN A 73 -11.07 10.91 6.12
C ASN A 73 -11.29 9.59 6.89
N THR A 74 -10.86 8.47 6.34
CA THR A 74 -10.89 7.15 6.99
C THR A 74 -9.65 6.35 6.60
N THR A 75 -9.14 5.51 7.50
CA THR A 75 -8.11 4.50 7.19
C THR A 75 -8.69 3.09 7.07
N ILE A 76 -10.01 2.95 7.23
CA ILE A 76 -10.72 1.68 7.09
C ILE A 76 -10.79 1.30 5.62
N GLU A 77 -10.46 0.05 5.31
CA GLU A 77 -10.59 -0.54 3.98
C GLU A 77 -12.00 -0.35 3.40
N LEU A 78 -12.04 0.14 2.16
CA LEU A 78 -13.22 0.26 1.32
C LEU A 78 -13.25 -0.91 0.35
N ARG A 79 -14.43 -1.51 0.19
CA ARG A 79 -14.66 -2.75 -0.55
C ARG A 79 -15.34 -2.51 -1.89
N ASP A 80 -16.22 -1.52 -1.97
CA ASP A 80 -17.02 -1.27 -3.15
C ASP A 80 -17.45 0.20 -3.22
N VAL A 81 -17.73 0.70 -4.43
CA VAL A 81 -18.07 2.08 -4.73
C VAL A 81 -19.09 2.15 -5.87
N THR A 82 -20.10 3.02 -5.73
CA THR A 82 -21.12 3.26 -6.76
C THR A 82 -21.46 4.75 -6.84
N PHE A 83 -21.88 5.20 -8.02
CA PHE A 83 -22.31 6.58 -8.28
C PHE A 83 -23.72 6.61 -8.83
N THR A 84 -24.58 7.45 -8.24
CA THR A 84 -25.98 7.61 -8.69
C THR A 84 -26.15 8.77 -9.67
N SER A 85 -25.08 9.55 -9.87
CA SER A 85 -24.99 10.69 -10.78
C SER A 85 -23.51 11.10 -10.90
N ASN A 86 -23.24 12.13 -11.71
CA ASN A 86 -21.90 12.70 -11.82
C ASN A 86 -21.39 13.42 -10.55
N LEU A 87 -22.23 13.59 -9.53
CA LEU A 87 -21.90 14.29 -8.29
C LEU A 87 -22.04 13.43 -7.04
N VAL A 88 -23.03 12.53 -7.00
CA VAL A 88 -23.38 11.78 -5.80
C VAL A 88 -22.91 10.34 -5.92
N GLY A 89 -22.16 9.88 -4.92
CA GLY A 89 -21.65 8.52 -4.86
C GLY A 89 -21.34 8.06 -3.44
N TYR A 90 -21.17 6.76 -3.29
CA TYR A 90 -21.01 6.07 -2.01
C TYR A 90 -19.96 4.99 -2.12
N ALA A 91 -19.12 4.86 -1.09
CA ALA A 91 -18.23 3.73 -0.92
C ALA A 91 -18.46 3.07 0.43
N VAL A 92 -18.43 1.74 0.45
CA VAL A 92 -18.68 0.91 1.64
C VAL A 92 -17.45 0.11 2.02
N GLY A 93 -17.36 -0.34 3.26
CA GLY A 93 -16.19 -1.08 3.69
C GLY A 93 -16.31 -1.80 5.02
N LEU A 94 -15.15 -2.18 5.57
CA LEU A 94 -15.09 -2.99 6.79
C LEU A 94 -15.66 -2.24 7.99
N GLY A 95 -16.11 -2.99 9.00
CA GLY A 95 -16.58 -2.42 10.26
C GLY A 95 -17.81 -1.51 10.15
N GLY A 96 -18.66 -1.72 9.14
CA GLY A 96 -19.87 -0.92 8.91
C GLY A 96 -19.61 0.44 8.26
N LYS A 97 -18.44 0.63 7.64
CA LYS A 97 -18.04 1.93 7.08
C LYS A 97 -18.87 2.27 5.83
N ILE A 98 -19.42 3.49 5.81
CA ILE A 98 -19.96 4.13 4.62
C ILE A 98 -19.34 5.52 4.53
N ILE A 99 -18.81 5.89 3.38
CA ILE A 99 -18.47 7.27 3.03
C ILE A 99 -19.26 7.69 1.80
N GLY A 100 -19.64 8.95 1.73
CA GLY A 100 -20.38 9.51 0.58
C GLY A 100 -19.80 10.84 0.12
N THR A 101 -19.96 11.10 -1.17
CA THR A 101 -19.57 12.33 -1.86
C THR A 101 -20.80 13.00 -2.48
N MET A 102 -20.74 14.33 -2.60
CA MET A 102 -21.75 15.16 -3.27
C MET A 102 -21.13 16.06 -4.36
N ASP A 103 -19.84 15.85 -4.66
CA ASP A 103 -19.03 16.65 -5.56
C ASP A 103 -18.22 15.80 -6.55
N GLY A 104 -18.73 14.60 -6.86
CA GLY A 104 -18.16 13.71 -7.88
C GLY A 104 -16.88 13.01 -7.43
N GLY A 105 -16.74 12.77 -6.13
CA GLY A 105 -15.62 12.05 -5.53
C GLY A 105 -14.43 12.92 -5.14
N ILE A 106 -14.57 14.25 -5.14
CA ILE A 106 -13.51 15.18 -4.72
C ILE A 106 -13.38 15.19 -3.18
N THR A 107 -14.51 15.26 -2.48
CA THR A 107 -14.55 15.16 -1.02
C THR A 107 -15.50 14.06 -0.55
N TRP A 108 -15.11 13.44 0.58
CA TRP A 108 -15.82 12.32 1.16
C TRP A 108 -16.11 12.55 2.64
N SER A 109 -17.32 12.20 3.05
CA SER A 109 -17.80 12.32 4.42
C SER A 109 -18.42 11.02 4.89
N GLN A 110 -18.20 10.66 6.15
CA GLN A 110 -18.78 9.45 6.72
C GLN A 110 -20.31 9.55 6.79
N ARG A 111 -20.98 8.44 6.48
CA ARG A 111 -22.42 8.23 6.69
C ARG A 111 -22.64 7.15 7.74
N ALA A 112 -23.73 7.25 8.48
CA ALA A 112 -24.08 6.25 9.49
C ALA A 112 -24.74 5.04 8.82
N SER A 113 -24.20 3.86 9.05
CA SER A 113 -24.79 2.58 8.61
C SER A 113 -25.73 1.97 9.65
N GLY A 114 -25.56 2.33 10.92
CA GLY A 114 -26.28 1.70 12.04
C GLY A 114 -25.77 0.30 12.42
N VAL A 115 -24.70 -0.19 11.78
CA VAL A 115 -24.12 -1.52 12.03
C VAL A 115 -22.60 -1.46 12.17
N THR A 116 -22.01 -2.49 12.76
CA THR A 116 -20.55 -2.65 12.91
C THR A 116 -19.97 -3.79 12.07
N ARG A 117 -20.84 -4.55 11.39
CA ARG A 117 -20.43 -5.63 10.49
C ARG A 117 -19.90 -5.06 9.17
N SER A 118 -18.91 -5.73 8.58
CA SER A 118 -18.32 -5.31 7.31
C SER A 118 -19.34 -5.33 6.17
N LEU A 119 -19.33 -4.27 5.37
CA LEU A 119 -20.14 -4.07 4.18
C LEU A 119 -19.26 -4.40 2.97
N LEU A 120 -19.77 -5.22 2.06
CA LEU A 120 -18.98 -5.85 1.00
C LEU A 120 -19.39 -5.41 -0.41
N GLY A 121 -20.68 -5.15 -0.65
CA GLY A 121 -21.19 -4.65 -1.93
C GLY A 121 -22.29 -3.62 -1.75
N ILE A 122 -22.43 -2.70 -2.69
CA ILE A 122 -23.42 -1.62 -2.72
C ILE A 122 -23.89 -1.36 -4.14
N ASP A 123 -25.21 -1.20 -4.31
CA ASP A 123 -25.75 -0.78 -5.59
C ASP A 123 -27.00 0.10 -5.42
N PHE A 124 -27.21 1.00 -6.37
CA PHE A 124 -28.36 1.91 -6.44
C PHE A 124 -29.16 1.68 -7.72
N SER A 125 -30.46 1.42 -7.56
CA SER A 125 -31.39 1.31 -8.68
C SER A 125 -31.84 2.68 -9.22
N ASP A 126 -31.76 3.72 -8.40
CA ASP A 126 -31.95 5.12 -8.79
C ASP A 126 -31.25 6.06 -7.79
N ALA A 127 -31.39 7.38 -7.98
CA ALA A 127 -30.75 8.39 -7.11
C ALA A 127 -31.23 8.38 -5.65
N SER A 128 -32.31 7.68 -5.32
CA SER A 128 -32.93 7.64 -3.99
C SER A 128 -32.83 6.27 -3.32
N THR A 129 -32.83 5.20 -4.10
CA THR A 129 -33.00 3.83 -3.62
C THR A 129 -31.74 3.01 -3.89
N GLY A 130 -31.18 2.46 -2.82
CA GLY A 130 -29.97 1.65 -2.87
C GLY A 130 -29.94 0.58 -1.81
N THR A 131 -29.15 -0.45 -2.05
CA THR A 131 -28.99 -1.63 -1.19
C THR A 131 -27.52 -1.86 -0.93
N ILE A 132 -27.17 -2.15 0.33
CA ILE A 132 -25.84 -2.58 0.74
C ILE A 132 -25.95 -3.99 1.30
N VAL A 133 -25.00 -4.85 0.97
CA VAL A 133 -24.88 -6.19 1.54
C VAL A 133 -23.55 -6.40 2.27
N GLY A 134 -23.47 -7.39 3.14
CA GLY A 134 -22.22 -7.71 3.82
C GLY A 134 -22.25 -8.93 4.74
N VAL A 135 -21.26 -8.97 5.63
CA VAL A 135 -20.95 -10.11 6.51
C VAL A 135 -22.11 -10.43 7.45
N GLY A 136 -22.37 -11.73 7.64
CA GLY A 136 -23.39 -12.25 8.55
C GLY A 136 -24.82 -11.88 8.18
N GLY A 137 -25.13 -11.88 6.89
CA GLY A 137 -26.46 -11.62 6.34
C GLY A 137 -26.87 -10.15 6.38
N THR A 138 -25.92 -9.23 6.53
CA THR A 138 -26.22 -7.80 6.63
C THR A 138 -26.81 -7.32 5.31
N ILE A 139 -28.03 -6.78 5.33
CA ILE A 139 -28.66 -6.08 4.20
C ILE A 139 -29.16 -4.74 4.74
N LEU A 140 -28.69 -3.63 4.16
CA LEU A 140 -29.18 -2.28 4.45
C LEU A 140 -29.85 -1.71 3.22
N ARG A 141 -30.90 -0.91 3.41
CA ARG A 141 -31.60 -0.24 2.31
C ARG A 141 -31.83 1.23 2.62
N THR A 142 -31.63 2.06 1.61
CA THR A 142 -32.00 3.47 1.59
C THR A 142 -33.16 3.69 0.62
N THR A 143 -33.99 4.70 0.91
CA THR A 143 -34.99 5.26 -0.03
C THR A 143 -34.97 6.80 -0.05
N ASP A 144 -33.97 7.41 0.63
CA ASP A 144 -33.78 8.86 0.75
C ASP A 144 -32.41 9.30 0.20
N GLY A 145 -31.87 8.53 -0.74
CA GLY A 145 -30.63 8.81 -1.44
C GLY A 145 -29.38 8.65 -0.58
N GLY A 146 -29.39 7.75 0.40
CA GLY A 146 -28.24 7.43 1.26
C GLY A 146 -28.12 8.32 2.50
N THR A 147 -29.15 9.13 2.78
CA THR A 147 -29.21 9.96 4.00
C THR A 147 -29.41 9.06 5.22
N THR A 148 -30.27 8.04 5.11
CA THR A 148 -30.46 7.02 6.13
C THR A 148 -30.42 5.60 5.54
N TRP A 149 -29.85 4.67 6.32
CA TRP A 149 -29.76 3.26 5.97
C TRP A 149 -30.54 2.43 6.98
N THR A 150 -31.48 1.63 6.49
CA THR A 150 -32.37 0.80 7.31
C THR A 150 -32.03 -0.68 7.14
N PRO A 151 -31.74 -1.43 8.22
CA PRO A 151 -31.53 -2.87 8.12
C PRO A 151 -32.79 -3.58 7.64
N GLN A 152 -32.63 -4.47 6.66
CA GLN A 152 -33.68 -5.39 6.22
C GLN A 152 -33.51 -6.72 6.96
N THR A 153 -34.57 -7.22 7.60
CA THR A 153 -34.54 -8.52 8.28
C THR A 153 -34.80 -9.64 7.29
N ASN A 154 -33.75 -10.29 6.81
CA ASN A 154 -33.85 -11.58 6.12
C ASN A 154 -33.02 -12.60 6.89
N GLY A 155 -33.64 -13.73 7.24
CA GLY A 155 -33.15 -14.73 8.20
C GLY A 155 -31.95 -15.57 7.75
N THR A 156 -30.99 -14.97 7.02
CA THR A 156 -29.74 -15.61 6.64
C THR A 156 -28.60 -15.15 7.55
N ALA A 157 -27.66 -16.06 7.83
CA ALA A 157 -26.41 -15.75 8.53
C ALA A 157 -25.20 -15.78 7.57
N GLU A 158 -25.43 -16.00 6.28
CA GLU A 158 -24.42 -16.12 5.24
C GLU A 158 -23.70 -14.79 4.97
N ASN A 159 -22.43 -14.84 4.61
CA ASN A 159 -21.70 -13.64 4.20
C ASN A 159 -22.07 -13.27 2.77
N LEU A 160 -22.89 -12.22 2.62
CA LEU A 160 -23.25 -11.69 1.31
C LEU A 160 -22.07 -10.89 0.75
N SER A 161 -21.63 -11.25 -0.43
CA SER A 161 -20.43 -10.72 -1.08
C SER A 161 -20.73 -9.53 -1.97
N ASP A 162 -21.85 -9.56 -2.70
CA ASP A 162 -22.17 -8.55 -3.70
C ASP A 162 -23.69 -8.48 -4.00
N VAL A 163 -24.15 -7.36 -4.58
CA VAL A 163 -25.55 -7.08 -4.92
C VAL A 163 -25.66 -6.26 -6.19
N SER A 164 -26.64 -6.59 -7.04
CA SER A 164 -26.98 -5.82 -8.23
C SER A 164 -28.50 -5.63 -8.34
N MET A 165 -28.92 -4.38 -8.51
CA MET A 165 -30.29 -3.89 -8.47
C MET A 165 -30.70 -3.35 -9.84
N LEU A 166 -31.62 -4.05 -10.51
CA LEU A 166 -32.15 -3.59 -11.81
C LEU A 166 -33.03 -2.36 -11.65
N ASP A 167 -33.90 -2.39 -10.65
CA ASP A 167 -34.85 -1.34 -10.35
C ASP A 167 -35.21 -1.37 -8.85
N ASN A 168 -36.13 -0.51 -8.43
CA ASN A 168 -36.53 -0.39 -7.03
C ASN A 168 -37.17 -1.67 -6.46
N ASN A 169 -37.58 -2.62 -7.30
CA ASN A 169 -38.24 -3.87 -6.92
C ASN A 169 -37.34 -5.10 -7.11
N ILE A 170 -36.62 -5.17 -8.24
CA ILE A 170 -35.88 -6.34 -8.68
C ILE A 170 -34.39 -6.18 -8.42
N GLY A 171 -33.79 -7.19 -7.78
CA GLY A 171 -32.35 -7.26 -7.55
C GLY A 171 -31.90 -8.64 -7.11
N THR A 172 -30.61 -8.88 -7.21
CA THR A 172 -29.96 -10.16 -6.88
C THR A 172 -28.75 -9.89 -5.99
N ALA A 173 -28.60 -10.67 -4.92
CA ALA A 173 -27.42 -10.68 -4.07
C ALA A 173 -26.83 -12.09 -4.03
N VAL A 174 -25.52 -12.18 -3.88
CA VAL A 174 -24.78 -13.46 -3.84
C VAL A 174 -23.98 -13.59 -2.55
N ALA A 175 -23.60 -14.82 -2.22
CA ALA A 175 -22.89 -15.13 -0.98
C ALA A 175 -21.65 -16.00 -1.20
N LEU A 176 -20.69 -15.87 -0.27
CA LEU A 176 -19.46 -16.67 -0.25
C LEU A 176 -19.69 -18.17 0.00
N SER A 177 -20.91 -18.58 0.36
CA SER A 177 -21.33 -19.98 0.46
C SER A 177 -21.91 -20.56 -0.83
N GLY A 178 -22.03 -19.75 -1.89
CA GLY A 178 -22.63 -20.15 -3.16
C GLY A 178 -24.13 -19.91 -3.25
N ALA A 179 -24.74 -19.33 -2.21
CA ALA A 179 -26.15 -18.98 -2.21
C ALA A 179 -26.44 -17.74 -3.07
N ILE A 180 -27.60 -17.73 -3.71
CA ILE A 180 -28.13 -16.62 -4.49
C ILE A 180 -29.46 -16.20 -3.86
N PHE A 181 -29.66 -14.89 -3.72
CA PHE A 181 -30.84 -14.28 -3.14
C PHE A 181 -31.45 -13.31 -4.15
N ARG A 182 -32.75 -13.43 -4.44
CA ARG A 182 -33.44 -12.54 -5.36
C ARG A 182 -34.61 -11.83 -4.68
N THR A 183 -34.71 -10.52 -4.89
CA THR A 183 -35.89 -9.73 -4.53
C THR A 183 -36.69 -9.38 -5.78
N THR A 184 -38.02 -9.30 -5.61
CA THR A 184 -38.96 -8.73 -6.59
C THR A 184 -39.89 -7.69 -5.97
N ASN A 185 -39.66 -7.32 -4.70
CA ASN A 185 -40.47 -6.38 -3.94
C ASN A 185 -39.62 -5.35 -3.18
N GLY A 186 -38.44 -5.02 -3.71
CA GLY A 186 -37.60 -3.97 -3.16
C GLY A 186 -36.99 -4.33 -1.81
N GLY A 187 -36.45 -5.55 -1.71
CA GLY A 187 -35.70 -6.00 -0.55
C GLY A 187 -36.52 -6.26 0.70
N VAL A 188 -37.85 -6.06 0.65
CA VAL A 188 -38.79 -6.43 1.72
C VAL A 188 -38.66 -7.92 2.03
N SER A 189 -38.43 -8.75 1.00
CA SER A 189 -38.08 -10.16 1.15
C SER A 189 -37.13 -10.62 0.05
N TRP A 190 -36.23 -11.53 0.40
CA TRP A 190 -35.31 -12.15 -0.55
C TRP A 190 -35.55 -13.66 -0.63
N ALA A 191 -35.87 -14.15 -1.83
CA ALA A 191 -36.03 -15.56 -2.10
C ALA A 191 -34.68 -16.21 -2.38
N ILE A 192 -34.39 -17.33 -1.73
CA ILE A 192 -33.20 -18.13 -2.01
C ILE A 192 -33.40 -18.86 -3.33
N GLN A 193 -32.41 -18.79 -4.21
CA GLN A 193 -32.36 -19.52 -5.47
C GLN A 193 -31.31 -20.63 -5.40
N ASN A 194 -31.59 -21.74 -6.06
CA ASN A 194 -30.64 -22.84 -6.15
C ASN A 194 -29.59 -22.52 -7.24
N SER A 195 -28.37 -22.22 -6.82
CA SER A 195 -27.25 -21.94 -7.73
C SER A 195 -26.72 -23.19 -8.43
N GLY A 196 -27.05 -24.39 -7.95
CA GLY A 196 -26.54 -25.65 -8.50
C GLY A 196 -25.06 -25.91 -8.23
N THR A 197 -24.40 -25.10 -7.39
CA THR A 197 -22.97 -25.22 -7.07
C THR A 197 -22.69 -24.95 -5.58
N PRO A 198 -21.74 -25.65 -4.96
CA PRO A 198 -21.25 -25.32 -3.62
C PRO A 198 -20.15 -24.24 -3.64
N ALA A 199 -19.71 -23.79 -4.82
CA ALA A 199 -18.65 -22.78 -4.95
C ALA A 199 -19.16 -21.43 -4.45
N GLY A 200 -18.35 -20.75 -3.62
CA GLY A 200 -18.63 -19.39 -3.18
C GLY A 200 -18.72 -18.43 -4.36
N LEU A 201 -19.70 -17.52 -4.31
CA LEU A 201 -19.89 -16.48 -5.32
C LEU A 201 -19.36 -15.16 -4.77
N ASN A 202 -18.59 -14.43 -5.58
CA ASN A 202 -17.91 -13.21 -5.20
C ASN A 202 -18.59 -11.95 -5.75
N CYS A 203 -19.21 -12.05 -6.92
CA CYS A 203 -19.75 -10.90 -7.66
C CYS A 203 -21.01 -11.27 -8.46
N VAL A 204 -21.85 -10.28 -8.75
CA VAL A 204 -23.09 -10.45 -9.53
C VAL A 204 -23.42 -9.20 -10.33
N HIS A 205 -23.87 -9.37 -11.58
CA HIS A 205 -24.37 -8.28 -12.40
C HIS A 205 -25.73 -8.65 -13.02
N GLN A 206 -26.72 -7.79 -12.83
CA GLN A 206 -28.09 -7.93 -13.30
C GLN A 206 -28.28 -7.15 -14.61
N ILE A 207 -28.25 -7.86 -15.74
CA ILE A 207 -28.39 -7.25 -17.08
C ILE A 207 -29.82 -6.77 -17.34
N ASP A 208 -30.80 -7.63 -17.07
CA ASP A 208 -32.22 -7.34 -17.23
C ASP A 208 -33.05 -8.20 -16.27
N ALA A 209 -34.39 -8.09 -16.27
CA ALA A 209 -35.26 -8.81 -15.31
C ALA A 209 -35.16 -10.35 -15.38
N SER A 210 -34.62 -10.90 -16.47
CA SER A 210 -34.46 -12.33 -16.73
C SER A 210 -33.00 -12.78 -16.76
N THR A 211 -32.08 -11.90 -17.18
CA THR A 211 -30.66 -12.22 -17.39
C THR A 211 -29.79 -11.72 -16.25
N VAL A 212 -29.03 -12.62 -15.63
CA VAL A 212 -28.11 -12.31 -14.51
C VAL A 212 -26.87 -13.17 -14.63
N ILE A 213 -25.72 -12.59 -14.32
CA ILE A 213 -24.43 -13.28 -14.29
C ILE A 213 -23.87 -13.22 -12.88
N ALA A 214 -23.38 -14.35 -12.36
CA ALA A 214 -22.67 -14.40 -11.09
C ALA A 214 -21.29 -15.05 -11.27
N GLY A 215 -20.26 -14.47 -10.67
CA GLY A 215 -18.89 -14.98 -10.69
C GLY A 215 -18.44 -15.46 -9.32
N GLY A 216 -17.52 -16.41 -9.27
CA GLY A 216 -17.05 -16.95 -8.00
C GLY A 216 -15.78 -17.78 -8.03
N VAL A 217 -15.63 -18.58 -6.97
CA VAL A 217 -14.47 -19.43 -6.69
C VAL A 217 -14.28 -20.49 -7.78
N ALA A 218 -13.02 -20.87 -8.01
CA ALA A 218 -12.64 -21.92 -8.95
C ALA A 218 -13.09 -21.65 -10.41
N GLY A 219 -13.12 -20.38 -10.81
CA GLY A 219 -13.53 -19.96 -12.15
C GLY A 219 -15.02 -20.11 -12.43
N THR A 220 -15.85 -20.24 -11.39
CA THR A 220 -17.30 -20.40 -11.55
C THR A 220 -17.89 -19.13 -12.17
N ILE A 221 -18.61 -19.30 -13.28
CA ILE A 221 -19.52 -18.31 -13.85
C ILE A 221 -20.88 -18.97 -13.98
N LEU A 222 -21.90 -18.38 -13.39
CA LEU A 222 -23.29 -18.79 -13.52
C LEU A 222 -24.03 -17.76 -14.36
N ARG A 223 -24.95 -18.23 -15.20
CA ARG A 223 -25.81 -17.36 -16.01
C ARG A 223 -27.23 -17.85 -15.96
N THR A 224 -28.17 -16.98 -15.61
CA THR A 224 -29.60 -17.25 -15.78
C THR A 224 -30.18 -16.38 -16.89
N THR A 225 -31.25 -16.86 -17.53
CA THR A 225 -32.09 -16.10 -18.48
C THR A 225 -33.58 -16.30 -18.20
N ASP A 226 -33.92 -16.86 -17.03
CA ASP A 226 -35.30 -17.17 -16.62
C ASP A 226 -35.65 -16.50 -15.28
N GLY A 227 -34.89 -15.47 -14.90
CA GLY A 227 -35.05 -14.76 -13.64
C GLY A 227 -34.53 -15.53 -12.42
N GLY A 228 -33.57 -16.44 -12.64
CA GLY A 228 -32.91 -17.22 -11.60
C GLY A 228 -33.70 -18.46 -11.14
N GLN A 229 -34.61 -18.97 -11.97
CA GLN A 229 -35.19 -20.30 -11.77
C GLN A 229 -34.14 -21.38 -12.02
N THR A 230 -33.27 -21.17 -13.02
CA THR A 230 -32.12 -22.03 -13.29
C THR A 230 -30.83 -21.21 -13.47
N TRP A 231 -29.71 -21.82 -13.06
CA TRP A 231 -28.37 -21.21 -13.07
C TRP A 231 -27.34 -22.16 -13.69
N PRO A 232 -27.36 -22.37 -15.03
CA PRO A 232 -26.31 -23.14 -15.69
C PRO A 232 -24.92 -22.51 -15.51
N ILE A 233 -23.90 -23.36 -15.33
CA ILE A 233 -22.49 -22.97 -15.29
C ILE A 233 -22.01 -22.69 -16.71
N MET A 234 -21.46 -21.51 -16.93
CA MET A 234 -20.81 -21.10 -18.17
C MET A 234 -19.31 -21.40 -18.10
N PRO A 235 -18.69 -21.99 -19.15
CA PRO A 235 -17.25 -22.24 -19.15
C PRO A 235 -16.46 -20.93 -19.15
N SER A 236 -15.71 -20.66 -18.07
CA SER A 236 -14.76 -19.54 -17.99
C SER A 236 -13.39 -19.85 -18.61
N GLY A 237 -13.06 -21.14 -18.75
CA GLY A 237 -11.77 -21.60 -19.27
C GLY A 237 -10.60 -21.46 -18.29
N ILE A 238 -10.86 -21.09 -17.03
CA ILE A 238 -9.81 -20.87 -16.01
C ILE A 238 -10.20 -21.49 -14.66
N PRO A 239 -9.21 -21.93 -13.84
CA PRO A 239 -9.48 -22.45 -12.50
C PRO A 239 -9.45 -21.35 -11.42
N ASN A 240 -9.17 -20.11 -11.78
CA ASN A 240 -8.93 -19.00 -10.85
C ASN A 240 -10.25 -18.35 -10.40
N ASN A 241 -10.31 -17.89 -9.15
CA ASN A 241 -11.49 -17.21 -8.61
C ASN A 241 -11.80 -15.93 -9.39
N ILE A 242 -13.00 -15.83 -9.94
CA ILE A 242 -13.55 -14.58 -10.45
C ILE A 242 -13.79 -13.68 -9.25
N GLN A 243 -13.21 -12.48 -9.24
CA GLN A 243 -13.32 -11.52 -8.16
C GLN A 243 -14.43 -10.52 -8.41
N ASP A 244 -14.54 -10.06 -9.65
CA ASP A 244 -15.52 -9.07 -10.06
C ASP A 244 -15.88 -9.24 -11.54
N LEU A 245 -17.06 -8.79 -11.92
CA LEU A 245 -17.53 -8.76 -13.30
C LEU A 245 -18.47 -7.58 -13.53
N ASP A 246 -18.40 -7.00 -14.72
CA ASP A 246 -19.24 -5.89 -15.11
C ASP A 246 -19.65 -5.98 -16.57
N PHE A 247 -20.81 -5.42 -16.90
CA PHE A 247 -21.39 -5.41 -18.23
C PHE A 247 -21.80 -3.98 -18.61
N SER A 248 -21.32 -3.52 -19.76
CA SER A 248 -21.73 -2.22 -20.31
C SER A 248 -23.08 -2.29 -21.04
N ASP A 249 -23.45 -3.48 -21.51
CA ASP A 249 -24.72 -3.75 -22.17
C ASP A 249 -25.07 -5.26 -22.09
N ALA A 250 -26.16 -5.66 -22.75
CA ALA A 250 -26.64 -7.05 -22.69
C ALA A 250 -25.73 -8.10 -23.36
N LEU A 251 -24.71 -7.67 -24.11
CA LEU A 251 -23.80 -8.53 -24.86
C LEU A 251 -22.37 -8.46 -24.33
N HIS A 252 -21.90 -7.27 -23.96
CA HIS A 252 -20.51 -7.03 -23.64
C HIS A 252 -20.26 -6.98 -22.14
N GLY A 253 -19.34 -7.83 -21.68
CA GLY A 253 -18.96 -7.92 -20.28
C GLY A 253 -17.49 -8.28 -20.08
N THR A 254 -16.94 -7.87 -18.96
CA THR A 254 -15.57 -8.17 -18.54
C THR A 254 -15.59 -8.77 -17.15
N ALA A 255 -14.78 -9.79 -16.91
CA ALA A 255 -14.59 -10.37 -15.59
C ALA A 255 -13.11 -10.39 -15.24
N VAL A 256 -12.78 -10.14 -13.97
CA VAL A 256 -11.41 -10.15 -13.47
C VAL A 256 -11.24 -11.23 -12.40
N SER A 257 -10.02 -11.74 -12.26
CA SER A 257 -9.74 -12.86 -11.36
C SER A 257 -8.37 -12.78 -10.70
N ILE A 258 -8.15 -13.64 -9.70
CA ILE A 258 -6.83 -13.86 -9.11
C ILE A 258 -5.85 -14.43 -10.16
N GLY A 259 -4.59 -14.03 -10.13
CA GLY A 259 -3.59 -14.44 -11.12
C GLY A 259 -3.63 -13.70 -12.45
N SER A 260 -4.10 -12.44 -12.47
CA SER A 260 -4.07 -11.52 -13.62
C SER A 260 -4.82 -11.98 -14.86
N ILE A 261 -5.92 -12.71 -14.67
CA ILE A 261 -6.74 -13.11 -15.81
C ILE A 261 -7.94 -12.19 -15.92
N ILE A 262 -8.02 -11.54 -17.08
CA ILE A 262 -9.21 -10.82 -17.55
C ILE A 262 -9.91 -11.73 -18.55
N LEU A 263 -11.22 -11.87 -18.40
CA LEU A 263 -12.10 -12.54 -19.35
C LEU A 263 -13.01 -11.50 -19.98
N TYR A 264 -13.33 -11.68 -21.26
CA TYR A 264 -14.27 -10.85 -21.99
C TYR A 264 -15.33 -11.69 -22.67
N THR A 265 -16.55 -11.18 -22.71
CA THR A 265 -17.68 -11.74 -23.44
C THR A 265 -18.27 -10.68 -24.36
N SER A 266 -18.74 -11.11 -25.53
CA SER A 266 -19.51 -10.29 -26.48
C SER A 266 -20.83 -10.96 -26.86
N ASP A 267 -21.26 -11.96 -26.08
CA ASP A 267 -22.47 -12.75 -26.30
C ASP A 267 -23.33 -12.87 -25.05
N GLY A 268 -23.20 -11.91 -24.13
CA GLY A 268 -24.01 -11.80 -22.91
C GLY A 268 -23.62 -12.84 -21.87
N GLY A 269 -22.35 -13.24 -21.83
CA GLY A 269 -21.79 -14.17 -20.86
C GLY A 269 -22.03 -15.64 -21.20
N MET A 270 -22.40 -15.98 -22.43
CA MET A 270 -22.51 -17.39 -22.87
C MET A 270 -21.13 -18.01 -23.08
N THR A 271 -20.20 -17.23 -23.64
CA THR A 271 -18.79 -17.61 -23.79
C THR A 271 -17.86 -16.52 -23.28
N TRP A 272 -16.70 -16.93 -22.77
CA TRP A 272 -15.69 -16.05 -22.19
C TRP A 272 -14.33 -16.32 -22.83
N ALA A 273 -13.70 -15.27 -23.32
CA ALA A 273 -12.36 -15.31 -23.90
C ALA A 273 -11.36 -14.68 -22.93
N LYS A 274 -10.28 -15.40 -22.63
CA LYS A 274 -9.16 -14.86 -21.86
C LYS A 274 -8.44 -13.77 -22.66
N GLN A 275 -8.14 -12.67 -22.00
CA GLN A 275 -7.31 -11.58 -22.51
C GLN A 275 -5.97 -11.58 -21.79
N ASP A 276 -4.88 -11.52 -22.55
CA ASP A 276 -3.53 -11.44 -22.00
C ASP A 276 -3.16 -9.99 -21.73
N ILE A 277 -2.93 -9.66 -20.45
CA ILE A 277 -2.52 -8.32 -20.02
C ILE A 277 -1.01 -8.17 -19.86
N GLY A 278 -0.23 -9.26 -19.93
CA GLY A 278 1.24 -9.20 -19.88
C GLY A 278 1.85 -9.06 -18.47
N PHE A 279 1.06 -9.25 -17.41
CA PHE A 279 1.49 -9.14 -16.00
C PHE A 279 0.89 -10.29 -15.16
N ASN A 280 1.41 -10.55 -13.94
CA ASN A 280 1.02 -11.69 -13.09
C ASN A 280 0.72 -11.29 -11.63
N GLU A 281 -0.43 -10.66 -11.39
CA GLU A 281 -0.91 -10.11 -10.12
C GLU A 281 -2.43 -10.20 -9.95
N ASN A 282 -2.96 -10.15 -8.73
CA ASN A 282 -4.42 -10.24 -8.54
C ASN A 282 -5.13 -8.93 -8.92
N LEU A 283 -6.21 -9.06 -9.69
CA LEU A 283 -7.19 -8.00 -9.95
C LEU A 283 -8.41 -8.23 -9.05
N TRP A 284 -8.97 -7.15 -8.55
CA TRP A 284 -10.03 -7.18 -7.54
C TRP A 284 -11.35 -6.57 -8.03
N GLY A 285 -11.29 -5.54 -8.88
CA GLY A 285 -12.46 -4.83 -9.37
C GLY A 285 -12.35 -4.46 -10.84
N VAL A 286 -13.48 -4.34 -11.51
CA VAL A 286 -13.58 -3.94 -12.92
C VAL A 286 -14.82 -3.09 -13.15
N SER A 287 -14.71 -2.07 -14.00
CA SER A 287 -15.84 -1.25 -14.40
C SER A 287 -15.75 -0.92 -15.90
N MET A 288 -16.83 -1.17 -16.61
CA MET A 288 -16.99 -0.93 -18.05
C MET A 288 -17.81 0.33 -18.27
N LEU A 289 -17.21 1.30 -18.96
CA LEU A 289 -17.95 2.48 -19.44
C LEU A 289 -18.79 2.12 -20.67
N ASP A 290 -18.20 1.35 -21.57
CA ASP A 290 -18.80 0.89 -22.82
C ASP A 290 -18.10 -0.40 -23.28
N ALA A 291 -18.56 -0.99 -24.38
CA ALA A 291 -18.02 -2.25 -24.91
C ALA A 291 -16.51 -2.21 -25.24
N ASN A 292 -15.94 -1.01 -25.40
CA ASN A 292 -14.52 -0.81 -25.71
C ASN A 292 -13.70 -0.26 -24.54
N THR A 293 -14.33 0.50 -23.63
CA THR A 293 -13.65 1.25 -22.57
C THR A 293 -13.89 0.62 -21.21
N CYS A 294 -12.82 0.19 -20.55
CA CYS A 294 -12.89 -0.50 -19.27
C CYS A 294 -11.66 -0.21 -18.41
N ILE A 295 -11.83 -0.17 -17.08
CA ILE A 295 -10.75 -0.09 -16.09
C ILE A 295 -10.83 -1.30 -15.17
N ALA A 296 -9.67 -1.92 -14.93
CA ALA A 296 -9.49 -2.98 -13.94
C ALA A 296 -8.47 -2.54 -12.88
N VAL A 297 -8.74 -2.81 -11.61
CA VAL A 297 -7.90 -2.40 -10.47
C VAL A 297 -7.48 -3.60 -9.63
N GLY A 298 -6.34 -3.50 -8.94
CA GLY A 298 -5.78 -4.65 -8.24
C GLY A 298 -4.71 -4.36 -7.19
N VAL A 299 -3.92 -5.41 -6.94
CA VAL A 299 -2.86 -5.43 -5.92
C VAL A 299 -1.80 -4.35 -6.17
N GLY A 300 -1.35 -3.70 -5.09
CA GLY A 300 -0.26 -2.73 -5.17
C GLY A 300 -0.64 -1.42 -5.86
N GLY A 301 -1.93 -1.08 -5.89
CA GLY A 301 -2.45 0.14 -6.52
C GLY A 301 -2.45 0.11 -8.04
N ARG A 302 -2.31 -1.07 -8.65
CA ARG A 302 -2.29 -1.22 -10.10
C ARG A 302 -3.66 -0.93 -10.69
N MET A 303 -3.63 -0.18 -11.79
CA MET A 303 -4.80 0.20 -12.57
C MET A 303 -4.48 -0.05 -14.04
N PHE A 304 -5.34 -0.79 -14.72
CA PHE A 304 -5.22 -1.12 -16.13
C PHE A 304 -6.42 -0.57 -16.88
N GLY A 305 -6.18 0.10 -17.99
CA GLY A 305 -7.24 0.60 -18.87
C GLY A 305 -7.17 -0.05 -20.25
N THR A 306 -8.34 -0.22 -20.86
CA THR A 306 -8.47 -0.52 -22.28
C THR A 306 -9.46 0.45 -22.93
N THR A 307 -9.25 0.72 -24.22
CA THR A 307 -10.14 1.53 -25.07
C THR A 307 -10.49 0.81 -26.37
N ASN A 308 -10.24 -0.52 -26.43
CA ASN A 308 -10.45 -1.35 -27.62
C ASN A 308 -11.05 -2.71 -27.27
N GLY A 309 -11.87 -2.78 -26.22
CA GLY A 309 -12.60 -3.99 -25.80
C GLY A 309 -11.68 -5.05 -25.22
N GLY A 310 -10.55 -4.62 -24.64
CA GLY A 310 -9.56 -5.49 -24.01
C GLY A 310 -8.67 -6.27 -24.98
N ASN A 311 -8.66 -5.90 -26.28
CA ASN A 311 -7.64 -6.37 -27.23
C ASN A 311 -6.21 -6.00 -26.76
N SER A 312 -6.09 -4.89 -26.04
CA SER A 312 -4.87 -4.52 -25.31
C SER A 312 -5.20 -3.76 -24.04
N TRP A 313 -4.37 -3.93 -23.01
CA TRP A 313 -4.48 -3.25 -21.73
C TRP A 313 -3.23 -2.43 -21.45
N ALA A 314 -3.42 -1.18 -21.01
CA ALA A 314 -2.35 -0.26 -20.65
C ALA A 314 -2.33 -0.04 -19.14
N LEU A 315 -1.14 -0.15 -18.54
CA LEU A 315 -0.94 0.21 -17.14
C LEU A 315 -1.01 1.73 -16.97
N GLN A 316 -1.90 2.19 -16.09
CA GLN A 316 -2.15 3.61 -15.83
C GLN A 316 -1.36 4.16 -14.64
N SER A 317 -0.92 3.28 -13.74
CA SER A 317 -0.02 3.61 -12.63
C SER A 317 1.46 3.59 -13.06
N LYS A 318 2.33 4.36 -12.39
CA LYS A 318 3.77 4.46 -12.72
C LYS A 318 4.65 4.12 -11.52
N GLY A 319 5.61 3.21 -11.67
CA GLY A 319 6.58 2.90 -10.61
C GLY A 319 7.19 1.52 -10.76
N VAL A 320 7.75 1.02 -9.67
CA VAL A 320 8.10 -0.40 -9.50
C VAL A 320 7.15 -1.00 -8.48
N TRP A 321 6.93 -2.31 -8.58
CA TRP A 321 6.05 -3.05 -7.67
C TRP A 321 6.72 -4.25 -7.01
N ASN A 322 8.01 -4.45 -7.27
CA ASN A 322 8.79 -5.42 -6.52
C ASN A 322 8.92 -4.92 -5.07
N THR A 323 8.76 -5.82 -4.10
CA THR A 323 9.04 -5.50 -2.70
C THR A 323 10.46 -4.96 -2.57
N LEU A 324 10.59 -3.84 -1.86
CA LEU A 324 11.86 -3.20 -1.54
C LEU A 324 12.23 -3.58 -0.11
N TRP A 325 13.34 -4.31 0.06
CA TRP A 325 13.76 -4.87 1.34
C TRP A 325 14.66 -3.93 2.14
N ALA A 326 15.51 -3.15 1.46
CA ALA A 326 16.42 -2.22 2.13
C ALA A 326 16.53 -0.90 1.38
N ILE A 327 16.86 0.17 2.11
CA ILE A 327 17.14 1.50 1.57
C ILE A 327 18.33 2.12 2.29
N SER A 328 19.16 2.85 1.53
CA SER A 328 20.23 3.70 2.06
C SER A 328 20.13 5.09 1.43
N CYS A 329 20.05 6.11 2.28
CA CYS A 329 20.07 7.52 1.88
C CYS A 329 21.36 8.19 2.38
N PRO A 330 22.43 8.27 1.55
CA PRO A 330 23.65 8.99 1.94
C PRO A 330 23.42 10.50 2.15
N ASP A 331 22.36 11.07 1.57
CA ASP A 331 21.94 12.46 1.80
C ASP A 331 20.43 12.68 1.58
N ASN A 332 20.00 13.94 1.68
CA ASN A 332 18.61 14.39 1.53
C ASN A 332 18.02 14.34 0.11
N THR A 333 18.82 14.05 -0.90
CA THR A 333 18.42 14.03 -2.32
C THR A 333 18.62 12.66 -2.94
N THR A 334 19.56 11.89 -2.42
CA THR A 334 20.02 10.64 -2.98
C THR A 334 19.66 9.50 -2.05
N CYS A 335 18.87 8.56 -2.56
CA CYS A 335 18.59 7.29 -1.88
C CYS A 335 18.61 6.15 -2.89
N THR A 336 19.05 4.97 -2.46
CA THR A 336 18.96 3.73 -3.23
C THR A 336 18.25 2.67 -2.42
N ALA A 337 17.19 2.11 -2.99
CA ALA A 337 16.47 0.96 -2.47
C ALA A 337 16.80 -0.29 -3.30
N VAL A 338 16.83 -1.44 -2.65
CA VAL A 338 17.04 -2.74 -3.29
C VAL A 338 15.97 -3.72 -2.84
N GLY A 339 15.71 -4.77 -3.63
CA GLY A 339 14.59 -5.65 -3.31
C GLY A 339 14.52 -6.96 -4.09
N SER A 340 13.29 -7.45 -4.25
CA SER A 340 13.00 -8.71 -4.92
C SER A 340 13.44 -8.72 -6.38
N TYR A 341 13.87 -9.89 -6.86
CA TYR A 341 14.33 -10.11 -8.23
C TYR A 341 15.48 -9.19 -8.69
N GLY A 342 16.35 -8.79 -7.77
CA GLY A 342 17.51 -7.97 -8.06
C GLY A 342 17.19 -6.51 -8.36
N ILE A 343 15.98 -6.03 -8.07
CA ILE A 343 15.59 -4.63 -8.31
C ILE A 343 16.54 -3.68 -7.55
N ILE A 344 16.99 -2.65 -8.24
CA ILE A 344 17.74 -1.52 -7.66
C ILE A 344 17.04 -0.25 -8.11
N PHE A 345 16.51 0.53 -7.18
CA PHE A 345 15.66 1.68 -7.45
C PHE A 345 16.22 2.92 -6.76
N ARG A 346 16.50 3.97 -7.54
CA ARG A 346 17.31 5.10 -7.06
C ARG A 346 16.65 6.43 -7.35
N THR A 347 16.75 7.36 -6.40
CA THR A 347 16.43 8.78 -6.58
C THR A 347 17.69 9.63 -6.40
N THR A 348 17.73 10.78 -7.06
CA THR A 348 18.77 11.82 -6.92
C THR A 348 18.16 13.23 -6.78
N ASP A 349 16.83 13.32 -6.69
CA ASP A 349 16.06 14.57 -6.63
C ASP A 349 15.16 14.62 -5.39
N GLY A 350 15.51 13.88 -4.34
CA GLY A 350 14.79 13.89 -3.07
C GLY A 350 13.47 13.12 -3.11
N GLY A 351 13.35 12.13 -3.99
CA GLY A 351 12.19 11.25 -4.11
C GLY A 351 11.13 11.70 -5.09
N ILE A 352 11.31 12.87 -5.75
CA ILE A 352 10.38 13.37 -6.77
C ILE A 352 10.27 12.36 -7.92
N THR A 353 11.42 11.85 -8.38
CA THR A 353 11.51 10.75 -9.33
C THR A 353 12.41 9.63 -8.80
N TRP A 354 12.07 8.42 -9.23
CA TRP A 354 12.82 7.21 -8.93
C TRP A 354 13.06 6.43 -10.22
N VAL A 355 14.28 5.92 -10.39
CA VAL A 355 14.76 5.30 -11.62
C VAL A 355 15.35 3.94 -11.30
N SER A 356 14.86 2.90 -11.99
CA SER A 356 15.47 1.57 -11.92
C SER A 356 16.88 1.59 -12.51
N GLN A 357 17.82 1.02 -11.77
CA GLN A 357 19.19 0.79 -12.22
C GLN A 357 19.32 -0.61 -12.80
N ILE A 358 20.30 -0.81 -13.69
CA ILE A 358 20.60 -2.14 -14.21
C ILE A 358 21.26 -2.97 -13.12
N SER A 359 20.69 -4.13 -12.84
CA SER A 359 21.24 -5.10 -11.91
C SER A 359 21.92 -6.25 -12.65
N PRO A 360 23.12 -6.71 -12.23
CA PRO A 360 23.78 -7.87 -12.80
C PRO A 360 23.23 -9.20 -12.25
N THR A 361 22.12 -9.18 -11.50
CA THR A 361 21.50 -10.36 -10.90
C THR A 361 19.98 -10.25 -10.89
N GLU A 362 19.32 -11.40 -10.77
CA GLU A 362 17.87 -11.53 -10.66
C GLU A 362 17.45 -12.16 -9.32
N VAL A 363 18.40 -12.36 -8.39
CA VAL A 363 18.10 -12.88 -7.04
C VAL A 363 17.71 -11.75 -6.10
N ASN A 364 17.03 -12.04 -4.99
CA ASN A 364 16.63 -10.99 -4.06
C ASN A 364 17.86 -10.31 -3.44
N LEU A 365 17.80 -8.99 -3.36
CA LEU A 365 18.74 -8.16 -2.61
C LEU A 365 18.05 -7.74 -1.31
N TRP A 366 18.65 -8.09 -0.18
CA TRP A 366 18.07 -7.90 1.15
C TRP A 366 18.64 -6.69 1.88
N GLY A 367 19.91 -6.34 1.62
CA GLY A 367 20.60 -5.24 2.30
C GLY A 367 21.29 -4.30 1.31
N VAL A 368 21.33 -3.01 1.62
CA VAL A 368 22.12 -2.01 0.89
C VAL A 368 22.70 -0.98 1.83
N SER A 369 23.95 -0.58 1.59
CA SER A 369 24.62 0.48 2.35
C SER A 369 25.44 1.35 1.41
N PHE A 370 25.25 2.66 1.50
CA PHE A 370 26.04 3.67 0.82
C PHE A 370 26.80 4.52 1.85
N THR A 371 28.11 4.69 1.62
CA THR A 371 28.99 5.51 2.46
C THR A 371 29.04 6.96 1.98
N ASP A 372 28.76 7.17 0.71
CA ASP A 372 28.53 8.47 0.08
C ASP A 372 27.59 8.29 -1.13
N VAL A 373 27.37 9.34 -1.90
CA VAL A 373 26.48 9.27 -3.07
C VAL A 373 26.95 8.32 -4.17
N ASN A 374 28.24 7.99 -4.24
CA ASN A 374 28.85 7.20 -5.30
C ASN A 374 29.14 5.75 -4.91
N ASN A 375 29.53 5.51 -3.67
CA ASN A 375 30.06 4.23 -3.19
C ASN A 375 29.00 3.47 -2.41
N GLY A 376 28.62 2.29 -2.92
CA GLY A 376 27.59 1.46 -2.29
C GLY A 376 27.79 -0.04 -2.51
N ILE A 377 27.29 -0.81 -1.54
CA ILE A 377 27.23 -2.27 -1.56
C ILE A 377 25.79 -2.72 -1.40
N ALA A 378 25.36 -3.69 -2.20
CA ALA A 378 24.12 -4.42 -2.00
C ALA A 378 24.42 -5.91 -1.78
N VAL A 379 23.69 -6.56 -0.90
CA VAL A 379 23.85 -7.98 -0.56
C VAL A 379 22.53 -8.73 -0.68
N GLY A 380 22.59 -10.03 -0.93
CA GLY A 380 21.37 -10.80 -1.18
C GLY A 380 21.52 -12.32 -1.13
N ASP A 381 20.54 -12.99 -1.76
CA ASP A 381 20.46 -14.44 -1.84
C ASP A 381 21.72 -15.07 -2.46
N GLY A 382 22.05 -16.28 -2.02
CA GLY A 382 23.15 -17.05 -2.59
C GLY A 382 24.53 -16.43 -2.35
N GLY A 383 24.70 -15.66 -1.27
CA GLY A 383 25.94 -14.95 -0.94
C GLY A 383 26.23 -13.78 -1.89
N THR A 384 25.22 -13.26 -2.57
CA THR A 384 25.40 -12.20 -3.57
C THR A 384 25.93 -10.93 -2.91
N VAL A 385 27.00 -10.37 -3.49
CA VAL A 385 27.54 -9.06 -3.14
C VAL A 385 27.70 -8.25 -4.43
N LEU A 386 27.07 -7.09 -4.50
CA LEU A 386 27.17 -6.14 -5.60
C LEU A 386 27.84 -4.86 -5.11
N ARG A 387 28.68 -4.26 -5.96
CA ARG A 387 29.39 -3.02 -5.65
C ARG A 387 29.23 -1.99 -6.76
N THR A 388 29.04 -0.74 -6.35
CA THR A 388 29.10 0.43 -7.21
C THR A 388 30.05 1.49 -6.65
N THR A 389 30.68 2.26 -7.54
CA THR A 389 31.53 3.42 -7.21
C THR A 389 31.14 4.66 -8.00
N ASN A 390 30.00 4.62 -8.69
CA ASN A 390 29.47 5.69 -9.52
C ASN A 390 27.98 5.94 -9.26
N GLY A 391 27.52 5.64 -8.05
CA GLY A 391 26.16 5.95 -7.61
C GLY A 391 25.12 5.07 -8.29
N GLY A 392 25.45 3.81 -8.58
CA GLY A 392 24.52 2.85 -9.18
C GLY A 392 24.39 2.92 -10.70
N GLY A 393 25.12 3.82 -11.38
CA GLY A 393 25.19 3.83 -12.84
C GLY A 393 25.79 2.52 -13.41
N LEU A 394 26.64 1.84 -12.64
CA LEU A 394 27.06 0.46 -12.86
C LEU A 394 27.18 -0.28 -11.52
N TRP A 395 26.64 -1.50 -11.49
CA TRP A 395 26.83 -2.46 -10.41
C TRP A 395 27.62 -3.67 -10.92
N SER A 396 28.64 -4.06 -10.16
CA SER A 396 29.48 -5.22 -10.45
C SER A 396 29.35 -6.26 -9.35
N ARG A 397 29.28 -7.54 -9.72
CA ARG A 397 29.30 -8.64 -8.75
C ARG A 397 30.71 -8.81 -8.18
N ILE A 398 30.80 -8.93 -6.87
CA ILE A 398 32.03 -9.23 -6.13
C ILE A 398 31.97 -10.67 -5.61
N ASN A 399 33.11 -11.35 -5.58
CA ASN A 399 33.19 -12.69 -5.03
C ASN A 399 32.98 -12.65 -3.51
N SER A 400 32.07 -13.49 -3.04
CA SER A 400 31.79 -13.73 -1.62
C SER A 400 32.32 -15.10 -1.22
N PRO A 401 32.86 -15.28 0.00
CA PRO A 401 33.33 -16.58 0.47
C PRO A 401 32.19 -17.54 0.88
N THR A 402 30.94 -17.05 0.95
CA THR A 402 29.76 -17.86 1.32
C THR A 402 28.75 -17.94 0.18
N THR A 403 27.90 -18.95 0.23
CA THR A 403 26.69 -19.09 -0.61
C THR A 403 25.39 -18.92 0.18
N ASN A 404 25.48 -18.64 1.48
CA ASN A 404 24.31 -18.37 2.30
C ASN A 404 23.70 -17.00 1.97
N THR A 405 22.40 -16.83 2.18
CA THR A 405 21.76 -15.52 2.01
C THR A 405 22.35 -14.50 2.98
N LEU A 406 22.64 -13.31 2.48
CA LEU A 406 23.06 -12.16 3.28
C LEU A 406 21.86 -11.21 3.41
N TYR A 407 21.42 -10.95 4.65
CA TYR A 407 20.22 -10.17 4.96
C TYR A 407 20.52 -8.67 5.16
N ALA A 408 21.66 -8.33 5.75
CA ALA A 408 22.02 -6.93 6.01
C ALA A 408 23.49 -6.64 5.73
N VAL A 409 23.78 -5.38 5.44
CA VAL A 409 25.14 -4.86 5.27
C VAL A 409 25.22 -3.46 5.88
N SER A 410 26.30 -3.20 6.60
CA SER A 410 26.57 -1.91 7.23
C SER A 410 28.03 -1.52 7.01
N PHE A 411 28.27 -0.28 6.62
CA PHE A 411 29.61 0.31 6.51
C PHE A 411 29.79 1.40 7.56
N SER A 412 30.87 1.31 8.33
CA SER A 412 31.25 2.33 9.31
C SER A 412 32.03 3.48 8.67
N ASP A 413 32.70 3.20 7.57
CA ASP A 413 33.44 4.16 6.75
C ASP A 413 33.58 3.66 5.30
N ALA A 414 34.22 4.44 4.43
CA ALA A 414 34.36 4.11 3.01
C ALA A 414 35.12 2.80 2.71
N SER A 415 35.94 2.30 3.64
CA SER A 415 36.76 1.09 3.48
C SER A 415 36.21 -0.12 4.21
N THR A 416 35.45 0.11 5.27
CA THR A 416 35.25 -0.89 6.30
C THR A 416 33.76 -1.19 6.46
N GLY A 417 33.36 -2.42 6.10
CA GLY A 417 31.97 -2.86 6.16
C GLY A 417 31.79 -4.32 6.59
N THR A 418 30.59 -4.64 7.06
CA THR A 418 30.21 -5.97 7.53
C THR A 418 28.88 -6.36 6.91
N ALA A 419 28.81 -7.56 6.34
CA ALA A 419 27.56 -8.15 5.86
C ALA A 419 27.22 -9.37 6.69
N VAL A 420 25.94 -9.56 7.00
CA VAL A 420 25.47 -10.67 7.83
C VAL A 420 24.32 -11.41 7.18
N GLY A 421 24.23 -12.70 7.46
CA GLY A 421 23.09 -13.54 7.13
C GLY A 421 23.36 -14.97 7.52
N GLY A 422 22.85 -15.94 6.74
CA GLY A 422 23.09 -17.34 7.04
C GLY A 422 22.03 -18.28 6.47
N SER A 423 21.97 -19.45 7.09
CA SER A 423 20.94 -20.47 6.89
C SER A 423 20.34 -20.85 8.26
N TYR A 424 19.34 -21.73 8.26
CA TYR A 424 18.69 -22.20 9.49
C TYR A 424 19.63 -22.80 10.55
N THR A 425 20.85 -23.21 10.16
CA THR A 425 21.80 -23.87 11.06
C THR A 425 23.19 -23.23 11.07
N GLN A 426 23.40 -22.12 10.37
CA GLN A 426 24.72 -21.53 10.21
C GLN A 426 24.65 -20.01 10.07
N GLU A 427 25.43 -19.29 10.86
CA GLU A 427 25.67 -17.86 10.67
C GLU A 427 26.57 -17.60 9.44
N SER A 428 26.50 -16.40 8.90
CA SER A 428 27.48 -15.87 7.94
C SER A 428 27.74 -14.42 8.30
N ILE A 429 28.97 -14.12 8.69
CA ILE A 429 29.45 -12.78 9.00
C ILE A 429 30.64 -12.54 8.09
N LEU A 430 30.52 -11.57 7.19
CA LEU A 430 31.56 -11.21 6.25
C LEU A 430 32.08 -9.82 6.59
N ARG A 431 33.40 -9.65 6.55
CA ARG A 431 34.07 -8.39 6.81
C ARG A 431 34.89 -7.95 5.60
N THR A 432 34.83 -6.66 5.29
CA THR A 432 35.73 -6.01 4.33
C THR A 432 36.45 -4.84 5.01
N THR A 433 37.68 -4.57 4.57
CA THR A 433 38.52 -3.42 4.96
C THR A 433 39.10 -2.69 3.76
N ASP A 434 38.65 -3.05 2.54
CA ASP A 434 39.10 -2.50 1.26
C ASP A 434 37.95 -1.92 0.42
N GLY A 435 36.87 -1.52 1.08
CA GLY A 435 35.69 -0.90 0.45
C GLY A 435 34.83 -1.91 -0.30
N GLY A 436 34.82 -3.17 0.14
CA GLY A 436 34.02 -4.24 -0.45
C GLY A 436 34.62 -4.84 -1.71
N LEU A 437 35.93 -4.71 -1.94
CA LEU A 437 36.62 -5.39 -3.04
C LEU A 437 36.89 -6.86 -2.69
N THR A 438 37.21 -7.14 -1.43
CA THR A 438 37.34 -8.49 -0.89
C THR A 438 36.61 -8.63 0.45
N TRP A 439 36.17 -9.86 0.74
CA TRP A 439 35.42 -10.20 1.94
C TRP A 439 36.02 -11.43 2.62
N ALA A 440 36.17 -11.35 3.94
CA ALA A 440 36.64 -12.45 4.77
C ALA A 440 35.54 -12.90 5.74
N GLU A 441 35.43 -14.20 5.97
CA GLU A 441 34.50 -14.74 6.97
C GLU A 441 34.99 -14.45 8.40
N GLN A 442 34.05 -14.11 9.27
CA GLN A 442 34.19 -14.03 10.72
C GLN A 442 33.18 -14.97 11.36
N SER A 443 33.42 -15.33 12.63
CA SER A 443 32.44 -16.06 13.43
C SER A 443 32.21 -15.34 14.76
N SER A 444 30.94 -15.23 15.16
CA SER A 444 30.55 -14.73 16.47
C SER A 444 30.38 -15.84 17.50
N GLY A 445 30.53 -17.09 17.07
CA GLY A 445 30.23 -18.28 17.85
C GLY A 445 28.73 -18.44 18.15
N THR A 446 27.84 -17.80 17.39
CA THR A 446 26.42 -18.17 17.36
C THR A 446 26.15 -19.18 16.25
N LEU A 447 25.14 -20.03 16.43
CA LEU A 447 24.60 -20.87 15.35
C LEU A 447 23.33 -20.25 14.73
N GLU A 448 22.81 -19.20 15.34
CA GLU A 448 21.59 -18.51 14.92
C GLU A 448 21.87 -17.54 13.77
N THR A 449 20.90 -17.40 12.87
CA THR A 449 20.98 -16.50 11.72
C THR A 449 20.90 -15.03 12.16
N PRO A 450 21.94 -14.20 11.92
CA PRO A 450 21.85 -12.75 12.07
C PRO A 450 21.01 -12.10 10.97
N TYR A 451 20.18 -11.14 11.37
CA TYR A 451 19.33 -10.35 10.47
C TYR A 451 19.77 -8.88 10.41
N GLY A 452 20.15 -8.29 11.54
CA GLY A 452 20.62 -6.91 11.63
C GLY A 452 22.10 -6.82 11.99
N VAL A 453 22.79 -5.83 11.42
CA VAL A 453 24.18 -5.49 11.74
C VAL A 453 24.36 -3.98 11.78
N TYR A 454 25.09 -3.50 12.78
CA TYR A 454 25.47 -2.10 12.87
C TYR A 454 26.87 -1.95 13.44
N PHE A 455 27.70 -1.14 12.79
CA PHE A 455 29.02 -0.74 13.29
C PHE A 455 29.04 0.77 13.49
N PHE A 456 29.34 1.22 14.71
CA PHE A 456 29.50 2.64 15.03
C PHE A 456 30.82 3.19 14.48
N ASP A 457 31.87 2.38 14.57
CA ASP A 457 33.18 2.64 13.98
C ASP A 457 33.80 1.32 13.48
N SER A 458 35.06 1.33 13.07
CA SER A 458 35.74 0.14 12.53
C SER A 458 35.89 -1.01 13.54
N ASN A 459 35.75 -0.74 14.84
CA ASN A 459 35.98 -1.68 15.94
C ASN A 459 34.71 -2.05 16.70
N LEU A 460 33.86 -1.08 17.03
CA LEU A 460 32.64 -1.27 17.83
C LEU A 460 31.46 -1.62 16.91
N GLY A 461 30.96 -2.85 17.06
CA GLY A 461 29.86 -3.36 16.25
C GLY A 461 28.95 -4.34 16.96
N PHE A 462 27.77 -4.52 16.39
CA PHE A 462 26.68 -5.29 16.94
C PHE A 462 25.99 -6.09 15.85
N ILE A 463 25.56 -7.29 16.20
CA ILE A 463 24.65 -8.09 15.37
C ILE A 463 23.47 -8.53 16.22
N VAL A 464 22.30 -8.55 15.60
CA VAL A 464 21.07 -9.09 16.18
C VAL A 464 20.58 -10.26 15.33
N ALA A 465 20.06 -11.28 16.00
CA ALA A 465 19.77 -12.57 15.40
C ALA A 465 18.51 -13.18 15.99
N VAL A 466 18.13 -14.31 15.40
CA VAL A 466 17.00 -15.12 15.84
C VAL A 466 17.07 -15.47 17.32
N GLY A 467 15.91 -15.47 17.99
CA GLY A 467 15.81 -15.88 19.39
C GLY A 467 16.31 -14.83 20.39
N GLY A 468 16.27 -13.55 20.01
CA GLY A 468 16.66 -12.40 20.84
C GLY A 468 18.15 -12.30 21.07
N LYS A 469 18.97 -12.94 20.24
CA LYS A 469 20.42 -12.99 20.42
C LYS A 469 21.05 -11.68 19.94
N ILE A 470 21.96 -11.18 20.76
CA ILE A 470 22.76 -10.00 20.47
C ILE A 470 24.22 -10.34 20.69
N LYS A 471 25.07 -10.01 19.73
CA LYS A 471 26.52 -10.07 19.89
C LYS A 471 27.11 -8.68 19.73
N ARG A 472 28.19 -8.45 20.47
CA ARG A 472 28.93 -7.19 20.51
C ARG A 472 30.42 -7.46 20.27
N THR A 473 31.06 -6.64 19.46
CA THR A 473 32.52 -6.63 19.24
C THR A 473 33.09 -5.25 19.55
N THR A 474 34.36 -5.21 19.97
CA THR A 474 35.16 -3.98 20.14
C THR A 474 36.50 -4.06 19.42
N ASP A 475 36.67 -5.06 18.55
CA ASP A 475 37.89 -5.35 17.82
C ASP A 475 37.61 -5.69 16.34
N GLY A 476 36.53 -5.12 15.81
CA GLY A 476 36.18 -5.19 14.39
C GLY A 476 35.62 -6.56 13.96
N GLY A 477 35.12 -7.34 14.91
CA GLY A 477 34.54 -8.66 14.71
C GLY A 477 35.54 -9.81 14.82
N THR A 478 36.74 -9.55 15.34
CA THR A 478 37.73 -10.59 15.64
C THR A 478 37.26 -11.45 16.82
N THR A 479 36.67 -10.82 17.83
CA THR A 479 35.98 -11.47 18.93
C THR A 479 34.61 -10.86 19.16
N TRP A 480 33.69 -11.71 19.62
CA TRP A 480 32.31 -11.36 19.91
C TRP A 480 31.91 -11.79 21.31
N THR A 481 31.21 -10.90 22.00
CA THR A 481 30.69 -11.10 23.36
C THR A 481 29.17 -11.06 23.34
N ASN A 482 28.50 -11.78 24.24
CA ASN A 482 27.04 -11.79 24.30
C ASN A 482 26.53 -10.51 24.98
N GLY A 483 25.54 -9.85 24.38
CA GLY A 483 24.72 -8.85 25.06
C GLY A 483 23.62 -9.52 25.87
N SER A 484 23.29 -8.98 27.06
CA SER A 484 22.17 -9.48 27.86
C SER A 484 20.87 -8.82 27.40
N ALA A 485 20.03 -9.57 26.67
CA ALA A 485 18.75 -9.11 26.16
C ALA A 485 17.57 -9.69 26.96
N PRO A 486 16.54 -8.89 27.31
CA PRO A 486 15.37 -9.34 28.04
C PRO A 486 14.28 -9.91 27.12
N THR A 487 14.66 -10.50 25.98
CA THR A 487 13.73 -11.06 24.99
C THR A 487 14.27 -12.35 24.39
N THR A 488 13.36 -13.20 23.91
CA THR A 488 13.64 -14.39 23.10
C THR A 488 13.00 -14.31 21.71
N THR A 489 12.40 -13.18 21.36
CA THR A 489 11.76 -12.94 20.05
C THR A 489 12.80 -12.65 18.97
N TYR A 490 12.43 -12.79 17.70
CA TYR A 490 13.30 -12.35 16.60
C TYR A 490 13.58 -10.84 16.71
N LEU A 491 14.82 -10.45 16.41
CA LEU A 491 15.25 -9.07 16.29
C LEU A 491 15.73 -8.87 14.85
N ASP A 492 15.11 -7.92 14.16
CA ASP A 492 15.27 -7.70 12.72
C ASP A 492 16.34 -6.63 12.43
N ASP A 493 16.42 -5.58 13.26
CA ASP A 493 17.36 -4.47 13.04
C ASP A 493 17.91 -3.90 14.36
N VAL A 494 19.06 -3.24 14.26
CA VAL A 494 19.75 -2.58 15.36
C VAL A 494 20.42 -1.30 14.89
N PHE A 495 20.26 -0.23 15.66
CA PHE A 495 20.87 1.06 15.37
C PHE A 495 21.50 1.67 16.62
N PHE A 496 22.68 2.28 16.48
CA PHE A 496 23.32 3.05 17.55
C PHE A 496 23.41 4.53 17.17
N SER A 497 22.91 5.41 18.03
CA SER A 497 23.00 6.87 17.87
C SER A 497 24.35 7.42 18.33
N ASP A 498 25.00 6.69 19.23
CA ASP A 498 26.35 6.94 19.72
C ASP A 498 26.95 5.61 20.22
N ALA A 499 28.22 5.61 20.64
CA ALA A 499 28.91 4.40 21.09
C ALA A 499 28.26 3.67 22.28
N ASN A 500 27.39 4.34 23.05
CA ASN A 500 26.76 3.79 24.25
C ASN A 500 25.26 3.51 24.05
N THR A 501 24.60 4.27 23.19
CA THR A 501 23.14 4.28 23.06
C THR A 501 22.70 3.59 21.78
N GLY A 502 22.00 2.46 21.93
CA GLY A 502 21.51 1.67 20.80
C GLY A 502 20.11 1.11 21.05
N THR A 503 19.39 0.87 19.96
CA THR A 503 18.03 0.31 19.97
C THR A 503 17.97 -0.84 18.97
N ALA A 504 17.35 -1.95 19.36
CA ALA A 504 17.02 -3.05 18.47
C ALA A 504 15.52 -3.30 18.46
N VAL A 505 15.00 -3.69 17.30
CA VAL A 505 13.56 -3.90 17.06
C VAL A 505 13.30 -5.28 16.47
N GLY A 506 12.07 -5.78 16.56
CA GLY A 506 11.71 -7.04 15.93
C GLY A 506 10.27 -7.51 16.11
N GLU A 507 10.10 -8.83 16.14
CA GLU A 507 8.81 -9.52 16.16
C GLU A 507 7.89 -9.06 17.30
N GLY A 508 6.60 -8.96 17.01
CA GLY A 508 5.57 -8.67 18.02
C GLY A 508 5.64 -7.27 18.60
N GLY A 509 6.33 -6.34 17.92
CA GLY A 509 6.53 -4.97 18.37
C GLY A 509 7.64 -4.84 19.42
N ALA A 510 8.57 -5.79 19.46
CA ALA A 510 9.70 -5.76 20.36
C ALA A 510 10.56 -4.51 20.11
N ILE A 511 10.87 -3.81 21.20
CA ILE A 511 11.88 -2.75 21.23
C ILE A 511 12.71 -2.98 22.49
N ILE A 512 14.03 -3.06 22.30
CA ILE A 512 14.99 -3.10 23.41
C ILE A 512 16.03 -2.00 23.19
N ARG A 513 16.51 -1.43 24.29
CA ARG A 513 17.45 -0.32 24.27
C ARG A 513 18.59 -0.52 25.25
N THR A 514 19.77 -0.07 24.85
CA THR A 514 20.97 0.00 25.69
C THR A 514 21.43 1.45 25.84
N THR A 515 22.09 1.74 26.96
CA THR A 515 22.79 3.01 27.23
C THR A 515 24.21 2.79 27.76
N ASP A 516 24.68 1.55 27.73
CA ASP A 516 26.00 1.11 28.22
C ASP A 516 26.82 0.41 27.11
N GLY A 517 26.53 0.74 25.85
CA GLY A 517 27.24 0.20 24.69
C GLY A 517 26.91 -1.25 24.41
N GLY A 518 25.69 -1.68 24.70
CA GLY A 518 25.17 -3.02 24.41
C GLY A 518 25.63 -4.12 25.38
N ILE A 519 26.14 -3.74 26.55
CA ILE A 519 26.47 -4.69 27.63
C ILE A 519 25.15 -5.22 28.22
N SER A 520 24.21 -4.32 28.50
CA SER A 520 22.87 -4.65 28.96
C SER A 520 21.79 -3.94 28.13
N TRP A 521 20.64 -4.60 28.00
CA TRP A 521 19.49 -4.10 27.25
C TRP A 521 18.23 -4.11 28.12
N VAL A 522 17.37 -3.13 27.90
CA VAL A 522 16.11 -2.95 28.61
C VAL A 522 14.97 -2.89 27.60
N ALA A 523 13.89 -3.61 27.86
CA ALA A 523 12.71 -3.57 27.00
C ALA A 523 11.97 -2.22 27.12
N GLN A 524 11.47 -1.73 25.99
CA GLN A 524 10.63 -0.53 25.89
C GLN A 524 9.25 -0.92 25.35
N SER A 525 8.21 -0.17 25.74
CA SER A 525 6.88 -0.36 25.19
C SER A 525 6.76 0.39 23.87
N SER A 526 6.50 -0.34 22.79
CA SER A 526 6.29 0.23 21.44
C SER A 526 4.89 0.80 21.23
N GLY A 527 3.93 0.41 22.06
CA GLY A 527 2.51 0.73 21.86
C GLY A 527 1.83 -0.05 20.72
N THR A 528 2.50 -1.06 20.14
CA THR A 528 1.98 -1.91 19.07
C THR A 528 2.39 -3.36 19.26
N SER A 529 1.63 -4.29 18.69
CA SER A 529 1.98 -5.71 18.61
C SER A 529 2.43 -6.13 17.21
N LYS A 530 2.59 -5.17 16.30
CA LYS A 530 3.04 -5.40 14.93
C LYS A 530 4.55 -5.53 14.91
N THR A 531 5.08 -6.50 14.16
CA THR A 531 6.52 -6.65 13.93
C THR A 531 7.11 -5.35 13.42
N LEU A 532 8.27 -4.98 13.96
CA LEU A 532 9.06 -3.82 13.57
C LEU A 532 10.32 -4.34 12.89
N GLU A 533 10.56 -3.94 11.63
CA GLU A 533 11.62 -4.51 10.80
C GLU A 533 12.85 -3.62 10.67
N SER A 534 12.71 -2.31 10.89
CA SER A 534 13.86 -1.40 10.83
C SER A 534 13.70 -0.21 11.76
N VAL A 535 14.82 0.28 12.29
CA VAL A 535 14.89 1.39 13.22
C VAL A 535 16.07 2.32 12.90
N VAL A 536 15.82 3.62 12.93
CA VAL A 536 16.87 4.64 12.77
C VAL A 536 16.71 5.77 13.76
N PHE A 537 17.82 6.34 14.19
CA PHE A 537 17.85 7.52 15.04
C PHE A 537 18.62 8.67 14.37
N THR A 538 18.22 9.90 14.66
CA THR A 538 18.96 11.12 14.25
C THR A 538 19.89 11.60 15.37
N ASP A 539 19.52 11.30 16.61
CA ASP A 539 20.27 11.50 17.83
C ASP A 539 19.76 10.52 18.90
N ALA A 540 20.31 10.57 20.13
CA ALA A 540 19.90 9.66 21.19
C ALA A 540 18.42 9.78 21.60
N SER A 541 17.72 10.87 21.29
CA SER A 541 16.32 11.08 21.70
C SER A 541 15.33 10.86 20.57
N ASN A 542 15.71 11.16 19.32
CA ASN A 542 14.82 11.22 18.17
C ASN A 542 15.02 10.02 17.23
N GLY A 543 14.04 9.12 17.19
CA GLY A 543 14.11 7.89 16.39
C GLY A 543 12.78 7.45 15.82
N THR A 544 12.84 6.66 14.76
CA THR A 544 11.68 6.15 14.03
C THR A 544 11.88 4.67 13.75
N ALA A 545 10.85 3.87 14.00
CA ALA A 545 10.80 2.46 13.62
C ALA A 545 9.62 2.19 12.69
N VAL A 546 9.81 1.28 11.74
CA VAL A 546 8.80 0.89 10.74
C VAL A 546 8.60 -0.62 10.73
N GLY A 547 7.46 -1.09 10.20
CA GLY A 547 7.21 -2.53 10.11
C GLY A 547 5.87 -2.92 9.51
N ALA A 548 5.35 -4.04 9.99
CA ALA A 548 4.17 -4.71 9.45
C ALA A 548 2.92 -3.81 9.46
N ASN A 549 2.02 -4.03 8.48
CA ASN A 549 0.77 -3.28 8.31
C ASN A 549 0.95 -1.76 8.23
N GLY A 550 2.02 -1.27 7.60
CA GLY A 550 2.30 0.16 7.46
C GLY A 550 2.61 0.85 8.78
N THR A 551 3.03 0.10 9.80
CA THR A 551 3.34 0.66 11.13
C THR A 551 4.52 1.61 11.01
N ILE A 552 4.35 2.82 11.51
CA ILE A 552 5.42 3.79 11.73
C ILE A 552 5.25 4.33 13.15
N ILE A 553 6.28 4.19 13.98
CA ILE A 553 6.31 4.74 15.34
C ILE A 553 7.51 5.65 15.48
N HIS A 554 7.33 6.73 16.25
CA HIS A 554 8.35 7.74 16.44
C HIS A 554 8.52 8.06 17.93
N THR A 555 9.75 8.29 18.36
CA THR A 555 10.10 8.74 19.70
C THR A 555 10.91 10.03 19.64
N THR A 556 10.72 10.88 20.65
CA THR A 556 11.49 12.12 20.87
C THR A 556 12.15 12.15 22.25
N ASP A 557 12.05 11.06 23.00
CA ASP A 557 12.54 10.91 24.38
C ASP A 557 13.42 9.67 24.57
N GLY A 558 14.02 9.17 23.49
CA GLY A 558 14.91 8.02 23.52
C GLY A 558 14.18 6.69 23.75
N GLY A 559 12.93 6.61 23.31
CA GLY A 559 12.09 5.42 23.38
C GLY A 559 11.42 5.19 24.74
N ALA A 560 11.44 6.17 25.64
CA ALA A 560 10.61 6.12 26.85
C ALA A 560 9.12 6.12 26.46
N THR A 561 8.77 6.85 25.40
CA THR A 561 7.48 6.76 24.72
C THR A 561 7.65 6.66 23.20
N TRP A 562 6.76 5.88 22.59
CA TRP A 562 6.64 5.73 21.13
C TRP A 562 5.24 6.12 20.69
N VAL A 563 5.15 6.95 19.65
CA VAL A 563 3.91 7.51 19.14
C VAL A 563 3.70 7.04 17.70
N ASN A 564 2.56 6.39 17.44
CA ASN A 564 2.15 6.00 16.09
C ASN A 564 2.02 7.22 15.15
N GLN A 565 2.60 7.10 13.96
CA GLN A 565 2.46 8.05 12.87
C GLN A 565 1.53 7.48 11.80
N VAL A 566 0.77 8.35 11.13
CA VAL A 566 -0.13 7.93 10.04
C VAL A 566 0.69 7.76 8.76
N SER A 567 0.73 6.53 8.24
CA SER A 567 1.43 6.18 7.00
C SER A 567 0.53 6.20 5.75
N ASN A 568 -0.80 6.15 5.94
CA ASN A 568 -1.81 5.97 4.87
C ASN A 568 -1.62 4.68 4.05
N THR A 569 -1.00 3.66 4.63
CA THR A 569 -0.83 2.35 4.00
C THR A 569 -0.91 1.21 5.00
N THR A 570 -1.21 0.03 4.49
CA THR A 570 -1.15 -1.25 5.20
C THR A 570 -0.07 -2.16 4.62
N ASN A 571 0.70 -1.70 3.65
CA ASN A 571 1.83 -2.45 3.10
C ASN A 571 2.91 -2.62 4.17
N PHE A 572 3.62 -3.74 4.19
CA PHE A 572 4.74 -3.89 5.11
C PHE A 572 5.83 -2.89 4.73
N LEU A 573 6.41 -2.24 5.72
CA LEU A 573 7.56 -1.35 5.56
C LEU A 573 8.79 -2.06 6.12
N HIS A 574 9.70 -2.44 5.24
CA HIS A 574 10.84 -3.31 5.56
C HIS A 574 12.05 -2.54 6.04
N ALA A 575 12.27 -1.32 5.52
CA ALA A 575 13.44 -0.54 5.87
C ALA A 575 13.15 0.96 5.92
N ILE A 576 13.90 1.66 6.76
CA ILE A 576 13.89 3.11 6.88
C ILE A 576 15.32 3.66 6.89
N SER A 577 15.54 4.80 6.23
CA SER A 577 16.81 5.53 6.26
C SER A 577 16.57 7.03 6.41
N HIS A 578 17.42 7.70 7.19
CA HIS A 578 17.48 9.15 7.25
C HIS A 578 18.44 9.70 6.19
N GLY A 579 18.00 10.66 5.39
CA GLY A 579 18.88 11.48 4.53
C GLY A 579 19.40 12.73 5.25
N SER A 580 18.74 13.12 6.34
CA SER A 580 19.14 14.15 7.30
C SER A 580 18.36 13.99 8.60
N THR A 581 18.57 14.92 9.53
CA THR A 581 17.82 14.99 10.79
C THR A 581 16.31 15.25 10.63
N THR A 582 15.84 15.64 9.43
CA THR A 582 14.42 15.99 9.20
C THR A 582 13.73 15.16 8.12
N VAL A 583 14.51 14.40 7.33
CA VAL A 583 14.00 13.64 6.18
C VAL A 583 14.29 12.17 6.36
N ALA A 584 13.23 11.38 6.50
CA ALA A 584 13.23 9.94 6.53
C ALA A 584 12.57 9.38 5.26
N THR A 585 13.07 8.26 4.77
CA THR A 585 12.43 7.48 3.69
C THR A 585 12.26 6.04 4.14
N ALA A 586 11.04 5.53 4.05
CA ALA A 586 10.69 4.15 4.33
C ALA A 586 10.31 3.43 3.02
N VAL A 587 10.69 2.17 2.90
CA VAL A 587 10.39 1.33 1.72
C VAL A 587 9.74 0.02 2.13
N GLY A 588 8.99 -0.60 1.21
CA GLY A 588 8.17 -1.75 1.56
C GLY A 588 7.65 -2.58 0.39
N ASP A 589 6.63 -3.37 0.70
CA ASP A 589 5.89 -4.19 -0.26
C ASP A 589 5.35 -3.40 -1.44
N TYR A 590 5.19 -4.06 -2.58
CA TYR A 590 4.62 -3.47 -3.80
C TYR A 590 5.34 -2.19 -4.28
N GLY A 591 6.66 -2.10 -4.03
CA GLY A 591 7.47 -0.96 -4.39
C GLY A 591 7.13 0.32 -3.62
N SER A 592 6.49 0.18 -2.46
CA SER A 592 6.10 1.30 -1.59
C SER A 592 7.32 2.11 -1.21
N VAL A 593 7.21 3.43 -1.39
CA VAL A 593 8.18 4.40 -0.90
C VAL A 593 7.41 5.53 -0.24
N LEU A 594 7.64 5.73 1.06
CA LEU A 594 7.11 6.84 1.84
C LEU A 594 8.27 7.75 2.25
N ARG A 595 8.07 9.07 2.21
CA ARG A 595 9.08 10.04 2.61
C ARG A 595 8.48 11.12 3.51
N THR A 596 9.18 11.54 4.55
CA THR A 596 8.73 12.67 5.37
C THR A 596 8.92 13.99 4.63
N SER A 597 7.96 14.89 4.77
CA SER A 597 8.10 16.29 4.34
C SER A 597 8.04 17.22 5.56
N ASN A 598 8.74 18.35 5.47
CA ASN A 598 8.78 19.36 6.54
C ASN A 598 7.50 20.18 6.63
N GLY A 599 6.31 19.61 6.40
CA GLY A 599 5.01 20.27 6.63
C GLY A 599 4.76 21.62 5.93
N THR A 600 5.71 22.14 5.15
CA THR A 600 5.62 23.40 4.40
C THR A 600 5.15 23.16 2.96
N SER A 601 4.85 21.92 2.58
CA SER A 601 4.08 21.64 1.37
C SER A 601 2.62 22.02 1.63
N THR A 602 2.35 23.33 1.63
CA THR A 602 1.06 23.78 1.09
C THR A 602 0.97 23.11 -0.28
N SER A 603 -0.03 22.24 -0.44
CA SER A 603 -0.36 21.66 -1.73
C SER A 603 -0.21 22.74 -2.78
N VAL A 604 0.65 22.51 -3.76
CA VAL A 604 0.61 23.32 -4.97
C VAL A 604 -0.79 23.08 -5.50
N ARG A 605 -1.69 24.04 -5.28
CA ARG A 605 -2.93 24.13 -6.03
C ARG A 605 -2.49 24.08 -7.48
N GLU A 606 -2.72 22.96 -8.15
CA GLU A 606 -2.85 23.00 -9.59
C GLU A 606 -3.87 24.11 -9.85
N LEU A 607 -3.40 25.12 -10.56
CA LEU A 607 -4.23 26.22 -11.02
C LEU A 607 -5.36 25.58 -11.81
N HIS A 608 -6.56 25.58 -11.22
CA HIS A 608 -7.78 25.35 -11.97
C HIS A 608 -7.76 26.34 -13.12
N ASP A 609 -7.74 25.81 -14.34
CA ASP A 609 -8.03 26.57 -15.55
C ASP A 609 -9.45 27.13 -15.38
N LEU A 610 -9.50 28.41 -15.01
CA LEU A 610 -10.73 29.19 -15.08
C LEU A 610 -11.03 29.41 -16.55
N SER A 611 -12.04 28.71 -17.03
CA SER A 611 -12.69 28.98 -18.30
C SER A 611 -13.13 30.46 -18.34
N ILE A 612 -12.54 31.22 -19.27
CA ILE A 612 -13.14 32.44 -19.78
C ILE A 612 -13.41 32.19 -21.25
N ASP A 613 -14.64 31.77 -21.52
CA ASP A 613 -15.23 31.92 -22.84
C ASP A 613 -16.08 33.20 -22.80
N GLN A 614 -15.61 34.26 -23.45
CA GLN A 614 -16.45 35.30 -24.07
C GLN A 614 -15.69 35.99 -25.20
N LYS A 615 -16.08 35.60 -26.43
CA LYS A 615 -16.19 36.38 -27.67
C LYS A 615 -15.22 37.55 -27.93
N SER A 616 -14.51 37.40 -29.04
CA SER A 616 -13.67 38.35 -29.80
C SER A 616 -14.24 39.78 -29.95
N PRO A 617 -13.37 40.76 -30.32
CA PRO A 617 -13.16 40.95 -31.76
C PRO A 617 -11.69 41.10 -32.18
N ILE A 618 -11.45 40.64 -33.40
CA ILE A 618 -10.23 40.74 -34.20
C ILE A 618 -9.89 42.22 -34.44
N LEU A 619 -8.66 42.62 -34.10
CA LEU A 619 -8.04 43.86 -34.58
C LEU A 619 -6.86 43.48 -35.49
N SER A 620 -7.06 43.69 -36.79
CA SER A 620 -6.03 43.59 -37.82
C SER A 620 -5.06 44.76 -37.69
N LEU A 621 -3.77 44.48 -37.53
CA LEU A 621 -2.70 45.45 -37.72
C LEU A 621 -2.05 45.23 -39.08
N ALA A 622 -2.32 46.16 -39.99
CA ALA A 622 -1.66 46.30 -41.28
C ALA A 622 -0.24 46.86 -41.08
N TYR A 623 0.76 46.24 -41.70
CA TYR A 623 2.08 46.82 -41.88
C TYR A 623 2.09 47.70 -43.15
N PRO A 624 2.51 48.97 -43.10
CA PRO A 624 2.93 49.69 -44.28
C PRO A 624 4.44 49.51 -44.50
N ASN A 625 4.75 49.07 -45.72
CA ASN A 625 6.08 48.98 -46.31
C ASN A 625 6.55 50.39 -46.75
N PRO A 626 7.75 50.88 -46.40
CA PRO A 626 8.37 52.01 -47.08
C PRO A 626 9.46 51.55 -48.05
N THR A 627 9.28 51.95 -49.30
CA THR A 627 10.18 51.80 -50.45
C THR A 627 11.46 52.65 -50.35
N ASN A 628 12.53 52.15 -50.99
CA ASN A 628 13.79 52.79 -51.39
C ASN A 628 13.72 54.28 -51.80
N SER A 629 14.78 55.05 -51.49
CA SER A 629 15.80 55.50 -52.48
C SER A 629 16.66 56.67 -51.96
N SER A 630 17.98 56.49 -51.98
CA SER A 630 18.98 57.36 -52.66
C SER A 630 20.38 56.80 -52.45
#